data_AF-A0A0C2DGY7-F1
#
_entry.id   AF-A0A0C2DGY7-F1
#
_cell.length_a   1.000
_cell.length_b   1.000
_cell.length_c   1.000
_cell.angle_alpha   90.00
_cell.angle_beta   90.00
_cell.angle_gamma   90.00
#
_symmetry.space_group_name_H-M   'P 1'
#
loop_
_entity.id
_entity.type
_entity.pdbx_description
1 polymer ?
#
loop_
_entity_poly.entity_id
_entity_poly.type
_entity_poly.pdbx_seq_one_letter_code
_entity_poly.pdbx_strand_id
1 'polypeptide(L)'
;MDSVDFARAISTLGVDRGVDEFVRYGFQKRFGRMFFAVPLGRWTVSNSKGADLLAEIDPWLNRLRGFVGSGKAPASVASATRRLEGAIMEACQRDEWATTLEILIALGEVESTLGRAKDRWLRPLPPLSKAWFYRTCNDPSPEYRLAASLASAGIRPRQRPIALDKHRRWDWASPGSKTMTWVDTASLVENLLSLLRRREVEDQQRKGRAPHRDAADLGITRDSPNVGHPRCWASLADVTAFIDGPEVSGIDEQRLEALMSGLSLIDWARVNPRPPRSEYAVPPAGFSLLALAHGLEDPARAGHLLPATSGMLANAAAGRLDVASRLAIQRLRASGLPFALDRLGDDRARARRIAAALAFPLAPESLGRLKRMLFPRVSQNTDYEQEDVQQ
;
A
#
# COMPACT_ATOMS: atom_id res chain seq x y z
N MET A 1 -21.18 24.59 10.71
CA MET A 1 -20.31 24.62 9.53
C MET A 1 -19.39 23.42 9.64
N ASP A 2 -19.43 22.52 8.67
CA ASP A 2 -18.59 21.33 8.68
C ASP A 2 -17.17 21.64 8.15
N SER A 3 -16.20 20.73 8.33
CA SER A 3 -14.80 20.95 7.90
C SER A 3 -14.58 21.02 6.38
N VAL A 4 -15.39 20.31 5.59
CA VAL A 4 -15.42 20.34 4.12
C VAL A 4 -16.18 21.57 3.62
N ASP A 5 -17.33 21.91 4.22
CA ASP A 5 -18.03 23.18 3.98
C ASP A 5 -17.11 24.37 4.26
N PHE A 6 -16.32 24.29 5.33
CA PHE A 6 -15.30 25.26 5.68
C PHE A 6 -14.16 25.29 4.65
N ALA A 7 -13.67 24.13 4.22
CA ALA A 7 -12.68 24.03 3.13
C ALA A 7 -13.18 24.66 1.82
N ARG A 8 -14.44 24.41 1.45
CA ARG A 8 -15.10 25.00 0.27
C ARG A 8 -15.30 26.50 0.45
N ALA A 9 -15.69 26.95 1.64
CA ALA A 9 -15.84 28.37 1.92
C ALA A 9 -14.51 29.12 1.83
N ILE A 10 -13.40 28.54 2.30
CA ILE A 10 -12.06 29.12 2.18
C ILE A 10 -11.58 29.14 0.73
N SER A 11 -11.89 28.10 -0.06
CA SER A 11 -11.32 27.94 -1.40
C SER A 11 -12.07 28.66 -2.50
N THR A 12 -13.40 28.72 -2.42
CA THR A 12 -14.26 29.29 -3.47
C THR A 12 -15.02 30.51 -2.94
N LEU A 13 -15.81 30.33 -1.88
CA LEU A 13 -16.76 31.35 -1.43
C LEU A 13 -16.10 32.63 -0.90
N GLY A 14 -14.97 32.48 -0.23
CA GLY A 14 -14.17 33.59 0.29
C GLY A 14 -13.51 34.39 -0.82
N VAL A 15 -13.01 33.70 -1.86
CA VAL A 15 -12.42 34.34 -3.05
C VAL A 15 -13.47 35.17 -3.78
N ASP A 16 -14.63 34.58 -4.05
CA ASP A 16 -15.74 35.25 -4.76
C ASP A 16 -16.31 36.45 -4.00
N ARG A 17 -16.12 36.50 -2.68
CA ARG A 17 -16.62 37.56 -1.80
C ARG A 17 -15.54 38.54 -1.32
N GLY A 18 -14.29 38.41 -1.75
CA GLY A 18 -13.18 39.25 -1.29
C GLY A 18 -12.92 39.13 0.22
N VAL A 19 -13.13 37.95 0.79
CA VAL A 19 -12.76 37.64 2.18
C VAL A 19 -11.31 37.20 2.19
N ASP A 20 -10.47 37.86 2.99
CA ASP A 20 -9.03 37.53 3.06
C ASP A 20 -8.72 36.38 4.04
N GLU A 21 -9.48 36.29 5.13
CA GLU A 21 -9.26 35.28 6.18
C GLU A 21 -10.53 34.86 6.92
N PHE A 22 -10.52 33.61 7.40
CA PHE A 22 -11.47 33.07 8.36
C PHE A 22 -10.76 32.82 9.69
N VAL A 23 -11.40 33.17 10.81
CA VAL A 23 -10.90 32.88 12.17
C VAL A 23 -11.91 32.01 12.91
N ARG A 24 -11.46 30.89 13.48
CA ARG A 24 -12.29 30.00 14.29
C ARG A 24 -12.17 30.42 15.74
N TYR A 25 -13.29 30.73 16.38
CA TYR A 25 -13.35 30.98 17.82
C TYR A 25 -13.94 29.80 18.58
N GLY A 26 -13.30 29.44 19.69
CA GLY A 26 -13.85 28.56 20.71
C GLY A 26 -14.47 29.40 21.81
N PHE A 27 -15.74 29.13 22.13
CA PHE A 27 -16.43 29.82 23.22
C PHE A 27 -16.34 28.98 24.49
N GLN A 28 -15.54 29.42 25.47
CA GLN A 28 -15.44 28.77 26.76
C GLN A 28 -16.27 29.51 27.81
N LYS A 29 -17.20 28.79 28.43
CA LYS A 29 -18.09 29.34 29.45
C LYS A 29 -17.32 29.57 30.75
N ARG A 30 -17.32 30.81 31.26
CA ARG A 30 -16.62 31.19 32.50
C ARG A 30 -17.56 31.17 33.71
N PHE A 31 -18.71 31.83 33.59
CA PHE A 31 -19.75 31.88 34.63
C PHE A 31 -21.07 32.36 34.03
N GLY A 32 -22.21 31.78 34.42
CA GLY A 32 -23.54 32.26 33.97
C GLY A 32 -23.73 32.20 32.44
N ARG A 33 -23.88 33.35 31.77
CA ARG A 33 -23.93 33.50 30.30
C ARG A 33 -22.67 34.20 29.73
N MET A 34 -21.58 34.26 30.49
CA MET A 34 -20.33 34.89 30.07
C MET A 34 -19.41 33.86 29.40
N PHE A 35 -18.99 34.16 28.17
CA PHE A 35 -18.13 33.31 27.36
C PHE A 35 -16.86 34.06 26.97
N PHE A 36 -15.71 33.39 27.06
CA PHE A 36 -14.49 33.84 26.39
C PHE A 36 -14.47 33.31 24.96
N ALA A 37 -14.23 34.19 23.99
CA ALA A 37 -13.92 33.80 22.62
C ALA A 37 -12.41 33.65 22.50
N VAL A 38 -11.92 32.41 22.42
CA VAL A 38 -10.50 32.11 22.22
C VAL A 38 -10.28 31.82 20.74
N PRO A 39 -9.40 32.53 20.03
CA PRO A 39 -9.06 32.18 18.65
C PRO A 39 -8.36 30.82 18.65
N LEU A 40 -8.96 29.85 17.97
CA LEU A 40 -8.46 28.48 17.82
C LEU A 40 -7.65 28.29 16.54
N GLY A 41 -7.72 29.24 15.60
CA GLY A 41 -6.95 29.21 14.37
C GLY A 41 -7.38 30.32 13.41
N ARG A 42 -6.55 30.52 12.38
CA ARG A 42 -6.76 31.46 11.29
C ARG A 42 -6.46 30.74 9.97
N TRP A 43 -7.29 30.97 8.97
CA TRP A 43 -7.19 30.36 7.65
C TRP A 43 -7.26 31.47 6.61
N THR A 44 -6.21 31.64 5.84
CA THR A 44 -6.21 32.56 4.71
C THR A 44 -6.98 31.97 3.55
N VAL A 45 -7.81 32.80 2.91
CA VAL A 45 -8.54 32.41 1.70
C VAL A 45 -7.53 32.26 0.57
N SER A 46 -7.52 31.08 -0.04
CA SER A 46 -6.66 30.78 -1.18
C SER A 46 -7.38 29.84 -2.11
N ASN A 47 -7.16 29.97 -3.42
CA ASN A 47 -7.72 29.09 -4.42
C ASN A 47 -6.99 27.73 -4.35
N SER A 48 -7.34 26.92 -3.34
CA SER A 48 -6.61 25.72 -2.96
C SER A 48 -7.03 24.55 -3.83
N LYS A 49 -6.04 23.84 -4.36
CA LYS A 49 -6.33 22.68 -5.22
C LYS A 49 -6.68 21.42 -4.40
N GLY A 50 -6.56 21.49 -3.07
CA GLY A 50 -7.02 20.47 -2.14
C GLY A 50 -8.54 20.43 -1.98
N ALA A 51 -9.25 21.54 -2.23
CA ALA A 51 -10.71 21.60 -2.11
C ALA A 51 -11.42 20.67 -3.12
N ASP A 52 -10.88 20.55 -4.33
CA ASP A 52 -11.39 19.63 -5.36
C ASP A 52 -11.29 18.16 -4.93
N LEU A 53 -10.21 17.79 -4.23
CA LEU A 53 -10.04 16.44 -3.68
C LEU A 53 -11.09 16.16 -2.59
N LEU A 54 -11.34 17.12 -1.72
CA LEU A 54 -12.35 16.97 -0.66
C LEU A 54 -13.77 16.87 -1.21
N ALA A 55 -14.07 17.55 -2.31
CA ALA A 55 -15.36 17.44 -3.00
C ALA A 55 -15.64 16.00 -3.49
N GLU A 56 -14.60 15.24 -3.86
CA GLU A 56 -14.71 13.85 -4.29
C GLU A 56 -15.27 12.94 -3.17
N ILE A 57 -14.84 13.17 -1.92
CA ILE A 57 -15.19 12.34 -0.76
C ILE A 57 -16.39 12.88 0.03
N ASP A 58 -16.83 14.11 -0.24
CA ASP A 58 -17.88 14.81 0.51
C ASP A 58 -19.19 14.01 0.67
N PRO A 59 -19.75 13.36 -0.37
CA PRO A 59 -20.98 12.55 -0.20
C PRO A 59 -20.81 11.35 0.73
N TRP A 60 -19.60 10.82 0.85
CA TRP A 60 -19.30 9.74 1.80
C TRP A 60 -19.07 10.29 3.21
N LEU A 61 -18.34 11.40 3.33
CA LEU A 61 -18.11 12.08 4.61
C LEU A 61 -19.41 12.53 5.27
N ASN A 62 -20.36 13.06 4.51
CA ASN A 62 -21.65 13.48 5.07
C ASN A 62 -22.45 12.31 5.65
N ARG A 63 -22.36 11.12 5.03
CA ARG A 63 -22.95 9.90 5.57
C ARG A 63 -22.22 9.41 6.82
N LEU A 64 -20.88 9.47 6.84
CA LEU A 64 -20.07 9.16 8.01
C LEU A 64 -20.43 10.05 9.19
N ARG A 65 -20.53 11.37 8.97
CA ARG A 65 -20.91 12.34 10.01
C ARG A 65 -22.33 12.12 10.48
N GLY A 66 -23.28 11.84 9.59
CA GLY A 66 -24.64 11.47 9.99
C GLY A 66 -24.67 10.24 10.89
N PHE A 67 -23.86 9.22 10.57
CA PHE A 67 -23.71 8.03 11.39
C PHE A 67 -23.11 8.34 12.78
N VAL A 68 -22.02 9.10 12.84
CA VAL A 68 -21.38 9.50 14.12
C VAL A 68 -22.30 10.41 14.94
N GLY A 69 -22.93 11.39 14.32
CA GLY A 69 -23.86 12.33 14.95
C GLY A 69 -25.14 11.67 15.47
N SER A 70 -25.53 10.51 14.94
CA SER A 70 -26.66 9.73 15.47
C SER A 70 -26.39 9.13 16.86
N GLY A 71 -25.14 9.16 17.34
CA GLY A 71 -24.73 8.55 18.61
C GLY A 71 -24.63 7.03 18.59
N LYS A 72 -24.95 6.38 17.47
CA LYS A 72 -24.88 4.92 17.30
C LYS A 72 -23.48 4.41 16.91
N ALA A 73 -22.58 5.30 16.51
CA ALA A 73 -21.24 4.91 16.08
C ALA A 73 -20.37 4.47 17.28
N PRO A 74 -19.57 3.39 17.15
CA PRO A 74 -18.59 3.02 18.16
C PRO A 74 -17.60 4.16 18.45
N ALA A 75 -17.10 4.24 19.68
CA ALA A 75 -16.16 5.27 20.11
C ALA A 75 -14.89 5.34 19.25
N SER A 76 -14.42 4.19 18.74
CA SER A 76 -13.28 4.11 17.82
C SER A 76 -13.55 4.82 16.48
N VAL A 77 -14.74 4.62 15.90
CA VAL A 77 -15.17 5.29 14.66
C VAL A 77 -15.32 6.79 14.89
N ALA A 78 -15.93 7.19 16.01
CA ALA A 78 -16.05 8.60 16.37
C ALA A 78 -14.68 9.26 16.63
N SER A 79 -13.70 8.52 17.16
CA SER A 79 -12.32 9.00 17.34
C SER A 79 -11.59 9.18 16.01
N ALA A 80 -11.63 8.16 15.14
CA ALA A 80 -11.02 8.23 13.81
C ALA A 80 -11.64 9.34 12.95
N THR A 81 -12.96 9.54 13.04
CA THR A 81 -13.65 10.64 12.35
C THR A 81 -13.16 12.02 12.82
N ARG A 82 -12.95 12.21 14.13
CA ARG A 82 -12.38 13.46 14.66
C ARG A 82 -10.95 13.70 14.18
N ARG A 83 -10.13 12.66 14.07
CA ARG A 83 -8.77 12.77 13.50
C ARG A 83 -8.81 13.18 12.04
N LEU A 84 -9.70 12.59 11.25
CA LEU A 84 -9.92 12.97 9.85
C LEU A 84 -10.38 14.43 9.73
N GLU A 85 -11.32 14.88 10.56
CA GLU A 85 -11.72 16.29 10.58
C GLU A 85 -10.56 17.23 10.94
N GLY A 86 -9.70 16.83 11.88
CA GLY A 86 -8.47 17.56 12.20
C GLY A 86 -7.52 17.68 10.99
N ALA A 87 -7.25 16.57 10.30
CA ALA A 87 -6.39 16.55 9.12
C ALA A 87 -6.94 17.42 7.98
N ILE A 88 -8.27 17.42 7.77
CA ILE A 88 -8.92 18.31 6.79
C ILE A 88 -8.73 19.78 7.17
N MET A 89 -8.95 20.13 8.44
CA MET A 89 -8.78 21.51 8.92
C MET A 89 -7.34 22.00 8.79
N GLU A 90 -6.37 21.11 9.00
CA GLU A 90 -4.94 21.40 8.83
C GLU A 90 -4.55 21.56 7.37
N ALA A 91 -5.06 20.72 6.47
CA ALA A 91 -4.88 20.88 5.02
C ALA A 91 -5.47 22.19 4.49
N CYS A 92 -6.52 22.71 5.13
CA CYS A 92 -7.06 24.03 4.80
C CYS A 92 -6.12 25.18 5.22
N GLN A 93 -5.24 24.98 6.21
CA GLN A 93 -4.23 25.99 6.60
C GLN A 93 -2.99 25.91 5.72
N ARG A 94 -2.60 24.69 5.34
CA ARG A 94 -1.38 24.39 4.59
C ARG A 94 -1.73 23.49 3.40
N ASP A 95 -1.88 24.07 2.21
CA ASP A 95 -2.15 23.34 0.96
C ASP A 95 -0.85 22.69 0.44
N GLU A 96 -0.43 21.63 1.14
CA GLU A 96 0.82 20.91 0.92
C GLU A 96 0.56 19.41 0.65
N TRP A 97 1.55 18.75 0.05
CA TRP A 97 1.49 17.29 -0.17
C TRP A 97 1.40 16.51 1.15
N ALA A 98 2.06 17.01 2.21
CA ALA A 98 2.11 16.36 3.52
C ALA A 98 0.74 16.36 4.21
N THR A 99 0.02 17.47 4.18
CA THR A 99 -1.33 17.54 4.78
C THR A 99 -2.35 16.71 3.99
N THR A 100 -2.21 16.63 2.66
CA THR A 100 -3.01 15.70 1.84
C THR A 100 -2.76 14.24 2.21
N LEU A 101 -1.50 13.90 2.54
CA LEU A 101 -1.11 12.56 2.96
C LEU A 101 -1.71 12.20 4.32
N GLU A 102 -1.74 13.14 5.27
CA GLU A 102 -2.42 12.95 6.55
C GLU A 102 -3.93 12.71 6.40
N ILE A 103 -4.58 13.38 5.43
CA ILE A 103 -5.98 13.08 5.10
C ILE A 103 -6.13 11.64 4.61
N LEU A 104 -5.26 11.17 3.70
CA LEU A 104 -5.29 9.79 3.22
C LEU A 104 -5.07 8.77 4.34
N ILE A 105 -4.10 9.01 5.22
CA ILE A 105 -3.84 8.17 6.40
C ILE A 105 -5.10 8.11 7.28
N ALA A 106 -5.68 9.26 7.61
CA ALA A 106 -6.88 9.33 8.44
C ALA A 106 -8.10 8.66 7.79
N LEU A 107 -8.29 8.80 6.48
CA LEU A 107 -9.33 8.06 5.73
C LEU A 107 -9.11 6.54 5.82
N GLY A 108 -7.86 6.10 5.66
CA GLY A 108 -7.48 4.69 5.81
C GLY A 108 -7.79 4.16 7.22
N GLU A 109 -7.54 4.97 8.25
CA GLU A 109 -7.90 4.64 9.63
C GLU A 109 -9.42 4.53 9.83
N VAL A 110 -10.20 5.49 9.32
CA VAL A 110 -11.66 5.44 9.41
C VAL A 110 -12.20 4.18 8.72
N GLU A 111 -11.76 3.86 7.51
CA GLU A 111 -12.24 2.66 6.83
C GLU A 111 -11.86 1.37 7.58
N SER A 112 -10.63 1.29 8.10
CA SER A 112 -10.20 0.13 8.89
C SER A 112 -11.01 -0.01 10.19
N THR A 113 -11.33 1.09 10.88
CA THR A 113 -12.18 1.05 12.08
C THR A 113 -13.62 0.67 11.76
N LEU A 114 -14.18 1.14 10.65
CA LEU A 114 -15.49 0.72 10.15
C LEU A 114 -15.54 -0.78 9.82
N GLY A 115 -14.48 -1.32 9.20
CA GLY A 115 -14.40 -2.75 8.86
C GLY A 115 -14.41 -3.68 10.08
N ARG A 116 -13.96 -3.19 11.23
CA ARG A 116 -13.98 -3.91 12.51
C ARG A 116 -15.30 -3.76 13.28
N ALA A 117 -16.09 -2.73 12.98
CA ALA A 117 -17.37 -2.53 13.62
C ALA A 117 -18.32 -3.68 13.28
N LYS A 118 -19.11 -4.11 14.26
CA LYS A 118 -20.16 -5.13 14.07
C LYS A 118 -21.26 -4.62 13.15
N ASP A 119 -21.71 -3.38 13.39
CA ASP A 119 -22.76 -2.73 12.62
C ASP A 119 -22.14 -1.83 11.54
N ARG A 120 -22.02 -2.37 10.33
CA ARG A 120 -21.39 -1.70 9.18
C ARG A 120 -22.42 -0.92 8.37
N TRP A 121 -22.91 0.18 8.94
CA TRP A 121 -23.94 1.04 8.35
C TRP A 121 -23.50 1.79 7.09
N LEU A 122 -22.21 2.08 6.97
CA LEU A 122 -21.63 2.80 5.85
C LEU A 122 -20.85 1.83 4.98
N ARG A 123 -21.05 1.88 3.66
CA ARG A 123 -20.20 1.15 2.70
C ARG A 123 -18.74 1.63 2.80
N PRO A 124 -17.77 0.78 2.42
CA PRO A 124 -16.39 1.22 2.24
C PRO A 124 -16.31 2.46 1.36
N LEU A 125 -15.27 3.26 1.55
CA LEU A 125 -14.99 4.45 0.76
C LEU A 125 -14.92 4.07 -0.73
N PRO A 126 -15.56 4.81 -1.64
CA PRO A 126 -15.32 4.64 -3.07
C PRO A 126 -13.82 4.78 -3.39
N PRO A 127 -13.31 4.11 -4.44
CA PRO A 127 -11.90 4.24 -4.79
C PRO A 127 -11.60 5.68 -5.23
N LEU A 128 -10.53 6.26 -4.67
CA LEU A 128 -10.16 7.65 -4.86
C LEU A 128 -9.46 7.88 -6.20
N SER A 129 -9.64 9.06 -6.80
CA SER A 129 -9.06 9.41 -8.07
C SER A 129 -7.53 9.47 -8.03
N LYS A 130 -6.89 9.35 -9.20
CA LYS A 130 -5.43 9.50 -9.37
C LYS A 130 -4.89 10.86 -8.89
N ALA A 131 -5.75 11.88 -8.75
CA ALA A 131 -5.36 13.20 -8.30
C ALA A 131 -4.78 13.18 -6.88
N TRP A 132 -5.30 12.31 -6.01
CA TRP A 132 -4.76 12.08 -4.67
C TRP A 132 -3.30 11.63 -4.70
N PHE A 133 -2.97 10.67 -5.58
CA PHE A 133 -1.60 10.18 -5.74
C PHE A 133 -0.65 11.29 -6.23
N TYR A 134 -1.03 12.04 -7.27
CA TYR A 134 -0.15 13.08 -7.82
C TYR A 134 0.08 14.27 -6.88
N ARG A 135 -0.78 14.43 -5.87
CA ARG A 135 -0.57 15.40 -4.80
C ARG A 135 0.43 14.90 -3.76
N THR A 136 0.43 13.62 -3.45
CA THR A 136 1.25 13.06 -2.37
C THR A 136 2.56 12.41 -2.84
N CYS A 137 2.73 12.16 -4.14
CA CYS A 137 3.90 11.45 -4.69
C CYS A 137 5.26 12.16 -4.53
N ASN A 138 5.28 13.35 -3.94
CA ASN A 138 6.51 14.10 -3.66
C ASN A 138 7.17 13.70 -2.34
N ASP A 139 6.54 12.85 -1.52
CA ASP A 139 7.17 12.32 -0.30
C ASP A 139 8.43 11.50 -0.67
N PRO A 140 9.63 11.94 -0.24
CA PRO A 140 10.88 11.29 -0.60
C PRO A 140 11.20 10.07 0.29
N SER A 141 10.35 9.74 1.26
CA SER A 141 10.62 8.71 2.26
C SER A 141 10.56 7.29 1.67
N PRO A 142 11.41 6.36 2.16
CA PRO A 142 11.33 4.95 1.78
C PRO A 142 9.99 4.33 2.21
N GLU A 143 9.40 4.76 3.33
CA GLU A 143 8.10 4.32 3.82
C GLU A 143 7.00 4.58 2.79
N TYR A 144 6.97 5.79 2.21
CA TYR A 144 6.00 6.14 1.18
C TYR A 144 6.16 5.27 -0.07
N ARG A 145 7.40 5.08 -0.56
CA ARG A 145 7.66 4.27 -1.76
C ARG A 145 7.28 2.80 -1.57
N LEU A 146 7.63 2.22 -0.42
CA LEU A 146 7.26 0.85 -0.05
C LEU A 146 5.74 0.71 0.10
N ALA A 147 5.10 1.62 0.81
CA ALA A 147 3.64 1.66 0.97
C ALA A 147 2.91 1.78 -0.37
N ALA A 148 3.38 2.65 -1.26
CA ALA A 148 2.81 2.82 -2.60
C ALA A 148 2.96 1.55 -3.44
N SER A 149 4.09 0.84 -3.35
CA SER A 149 4.29 -0.43 -4.06
C SER A 149 3.26 -1.49 -3.63
N LEU A 150 3.02 -1.65 -2.33
CA LEU A 150 2.01 -2.57 -1.79
C LEU A 150 0.58 -2.12 -2.12
N ALA A 151 0.28 -0.84 -1.94
CA ALA A 151 -1.03 -0.27 -2.25
C ALA A 151 -1.43 -0.52 -3.71
N SER A 152 -0.51 -0.25 -4.64
CA SER A 152 -0.71 -0.46 -6.07
C SER A 152 -0.81 -1.94 -6.48
N ALA A 153 -0.33 -2.85 -5.63
CA ALA A 153 -0.43 -4.30 -5.82
C ALA A 153 -1.71 -4.92 -5.25
N GLY A 154 -2.69 -4.10 -4.85
CA GLY A 154 -4.01 -4.58 -4.44
C GLY A 154 -4.09 -5.03 -2.98
N ILE A 155 -3.40 -4.34 -2.06
CA ILE A 155 -3.38 -4.71 -0.64
C ILE A 155 -4.70 -4.43 0.11
N ARG A 156 -5.57 -3.55 -0.41
CA ARG A 156 -6.79 -3.09 0.29
C ARG A 156 -7.69 -4.23 0.82
N PRO A 157 -8.04 -5.27 0.02
CA PRO A 157 -8.87 -6.40 0.49
C PRO A 157 -8.11 -7.36 1.42
N ARG A 158 -6.79 -7.21 1.54
CA ARG A 158 -5.95 -7.96 2.47
C ARG A 158 -5.95 -7.31 3.85
N GLN A 159 -6.04 -5.98 3.88
CA GLN A 159 -6.10 -5.16 5.10
C GLN A 159 -7.51 -5.10 5.71
N ARG A 160 -8.55 -5.22 4.89
CA ARG A 160 -9.93 -4.97 5.31
C ARG A 160 -10.86 -6.06 4.80
N PRO A 161 -11.95 -6.37 5.52
CA PRO A 161 -12.91 -7.38 5.10
C PRO A 161 -13.83 -6.79 4.02
N ILE A 162 -13.29 -6.53 2.83
CA ILE A 162 -14.01 -5.94 1.70
C ILE A 162 -13.98 -6.88 0.48
N ALA A 163 -15.01 -6.77 -0.34
CA ALA A 163 -15.14 -7.48 -1.61
C ALA A 163 -15.84 -6.57 -2.63
N LEU A 164 -15.74 -6.90 -3.91
CA LEU A 164 -16.51 -6.21 -4.94
C LEU A 164 -17.92 -6.78 -5.01
N ASP A 165 -18.93 -5.91 -5.01
CA ASP A 165 -20.31 -6.29 -5.30
C ASP A 165 -20.50 -6.61 -6.80
N LYS A 166 -21.69 -7.09 -7.19
CA LYS A 166 -22.05 -7.38 -8.59
C LYS A 166 -21.91 -6.18 -9.55
N HIS A 167 -21.83 -4.96 -9.01
CA HIS A 167 -21.64 -3.72 -9.75
C HIS A 167 -20.21 -3.21 -9.66
N ARG A 168 -19.27 -4.03 -9.18
CA ARG A 168 -17.84 -3.70 -9.03
C ARG A 168 -17.58 -2.53 -8.09
N ARG A 169 -18.43 -2.34 -7.09
CA ARG A 169 -18.21 -1.37 -6.01
C ARG A 169 -17.74 -2.10 -4.77
N TRP A 170 -16.89 -1.45 -3.98
CA TRP A 170 -16.50 -1.99 -2.69
C TRP A 170 -17.72 -2.12 -1.77
N ASP A 171 -17.87 -3.31 -1.22
CA ASP A 171 -18.81 -3.63 -0.15
C ASP A 171 -18.09 -4.44 0.93
N TRP A 172 -18.70 -4.55 2.09
CA TRP A 172 -18.15 -5.38 3.15
C TRP A 172 -18.28 -6.85 2.79
N ALA A 173 -17.18 -7.58 2.90
CA ALA A 173 -17.16 -9.01 2.63
C ALA A 173 -18.07 -9.76 3.61
N SER A 174 -18.73 -10.79 3.09
CA SER A 174 -19.57 -11.68 3.90
C SER A 174 -18.74 -12.36 5.00
N PRO A 175 -19.37 -12.69 6.15
CA PRO A 175 -18.72 -13.45 7.21
C PRO A 175 -18.05 -14.72 6.65
N GLY A 176 -16.79 -14.97 7.02
CA GLY A 176 -16.03 -16.14 6.56
C GLY A 176 -15.23 -15.92 5.27
N SER A 177 -15.25 -14.73 4.66
CA SER A 177 -14.32 -14.38 3.58
C SER A 177 -12.87 -14.55 4.03
N LYS A 178 -12.09 -15.31 3.26
CA LYS A 178 -10.67 -15.64 3.56
C LYS A 178 -9.69 -14.71 2.84
N THR A 179 -10.16 -13.60 2.26
CA THR A 179 -9.32 -12.67 1.49
C THR A 179 -8.45 -11.82 2.41
N MET A 180 -9.01 -11.36 3.53
CA MET A 180 -8.29 -10.58 4.54
C MET A 180 -7.26 -11.44 5.26
N THR A 181 -6.04 -10.92 5.36
CA THR A 181 -4.91 -11.58 6.04
C THR A 181 -4.29 -10.72 7.13
N TRP A 182 -4.55 -9.41 7.12
CA TRP A 182 -3.95 -8.46 8.03
C TRP A 182 -4.57 -8.57 9.42
N VAL A 183 -3.73 -8.56 10.44
CA VAL A 183 -4.11 -8.59 11.85
C VAL A 183 -3.44 -7.40 12.54
N ASP A 184 -4.22 -6.56 13.21
CA ASP A 184 -3.73 -5.30 13.77
C ASP A 184 -2.78 -5.47 14.96
N THR A 185 -2.87 -6.62 15.65
CA THR A 185 -1.98 -6.94 16.76
C THR A 185 -0.66 -7.56 16.31
N ALA A 186 -0.55 -7.93 15.03
CA ALA A 186 0.66 -8.52 14.47
C ALA A 186 1.61 -7.43 13.94
N SER A 187 2.90 -7.73 13.92
CA SER A 187 3.89 -6.83 13.32
C SER A 187 3.75 -6.73 11.80
N LEU A 188 4.26 -5.66 11.19
CA LEU A 188 4.31 -5.50 9.73
C LEU A 188 4.92 -6.73 9.05
N VAL A 189 6.05 -7.22 9.58
CA VAL A 189 6.74 -8.42 9.09
C VAL A 189 5.80 -9.63 9.09
N GLU A 190 5.05 -9.87 10.17
CA GLU A 190 4.12 -11.01 10.26
C GLU A 190 2.94 -10.89 9.30
N ASN A 191 2.41 -9.68 9.13
CA ASN A 191 1.33 -9.42 8.20
C ASN A 191 1.76 -9.63 6.74
N LEU A 192 2.97 -9.19 6.37
CA LEU A 192 3.55 -9.44 5.04
C LEU A 192 3.84 -10.93 4.80
N LEU A 193 4.33 -11.65 5.81
CA LEU A 193 4.50 -13.11 5.71
C LEU A 193 3.15 -13.83 5.54
N SER A 194 2.11 -13.39 6.25
CA SER A 194 0.76 -13.95 6.15
C SER A 194 0.14 -13.67 4.78
N LEU A 195 0.37 -12.47 4.22
CA LEU A 195 0.01 -12.12 2.85
C LEU A 195 0.67 -13.06 1.83
N LEU A 196 1.99 -13.26 1.94
CA LEU A 196 2.74 -14.11 1.01
C LEU A 196 2.28 -15.57 1.07
N ARG A 197 2.08 -16.12 2.28
CA ARG A 197 1.53 -17.48 2.46
C ARG A 197 0.15 -17.62 1.84
N ARG A 198 -0.70 -16.60 2.00
CA ARG A 198 -2.04 -16.60 1.41
C ARG A 198 -1.98 -16.58 -0.11
N ARG A 199 -1.09 -15.77 -0.71
CA ARG A 199 -0.86 -15.76 -2.16
C ARG A 199 -0.40 -17.11 -2.68
N GLU A 200 0.53 -17.78 -2.00
CA GLU A 200 1.01 -19.12 -2.38
C GLU A 200 -0.13 -20.16 -2.41
N VAL A 201 -1.00 -20.15 -1.40
CA VAL A 201 -2.19 -21.04 -1.35
C VAL A 201 -3.16 -20.74 -2.50
N GLU A 202 -3.42 -19.45 -2.78
CA GLU A 202 -4.31 -19.05 -3.87
C GLU A 202 -3.75 -19.43 -5.25
N ASP A 203 -2.43 -19.32 -5.45
CA ASP A 203 -1.78 -19.71 -6.70
C ASP A 203 -1.76 -21.23 -6.90
N GLN A 204 -1.62 -22.02 -5.82
CA GLN A 204 -1.80 -23.47 -5.87
C GLN A 204 -3.23 -23.86 -6.23
N GLN A 205 -4.23 -23.18 -5.66
CA GLN A 205 -5.64 -23.42 -5.98
C GLN A 205 -5.98 -23.07 -7.44
N ARG A 206 -5.40 -21.98 -7.98
CA ARG A 206 -5.56 -21.58 -9.39
C ARG A 206 -4.99 -22.61 -10.36
N LYS A 207 -3.81 -23.18 -10.08
CA LYS A 207 -3.18 -24.20 -10.94
C LYS A 207 -4.01 -25.48 -11.06
N GLY A 208 -4.90 -25.75 -10.11
CA GLY A 208 -5.84 -26.87 -10.16
C GLY A 208 -7.17 -26.59 -10.89
N ARG A 209 -7.41 -25.36 -11.38
CA ARG A 209 -8.67 -24.96 -12.05
C ARG A 209 -8.43 -24.45 -13.46
N ALA A 210 -9.28 -24.84 -14.40
CA ALA A 210 -9.21 -24.37 -15.79
C ALA A 210 -9.40 -22.84 -15.87
N PRO A 211 -8.63 -22.12 -16.71
CA PRO A 211 -8.53 -20.66 -16.69
C PRO A 211 -9.80 -19.88 -17.05
N HIS A 212 -10.89 -20.55 -17.47
CA HIS A 212 -12.00 -19.89 -18.15
C HIS A 212 -13.19 -19.47 -17.27
N ARG A 213 -13.25 -19.85 -15.98
CA ARG A 213 -14.43 -19.59 -15.11
C ARG A 213 -14.22 -18.63 -13.92
N ASP A 214 -12.99 -18.36 -13.50
CA ASP A 214 -12.75 -17.76 -12.17
C ASP A 214 -12.50 -16.23 -12.16
N ALA A 215 -12.29 -15.58 -13.30
CA ALA A 215 -12.12 -14.11 -13.35
C ALA A 215 -13.39 -13.37 -12.88
N ALA A 216 -14.56 -13.98 -13.07
CA ALA A 216 -15.86 -13.46 -12.63
C ALA A 216 -16.14 -13.77 -11.14
N ASP A 217 -15.74 -14.94 -10.65
CA ASP A 217 -16.08 -15.42 -9.29
C ASP A 217 -15.22 -14.82 -8.17
N LEU A 218 -14.06 -14.23 -8.51
CA LEU A 218 -13.24 -13.45 -7.59
C LEU A 218 -13.30 -11.93 -7.83
N GLY A 219 -14.05 -11.48 -8.85
CA GLY A 219 -14.06 -10.07 -9.27
C GLY A 219 -12.70 -9.56 -9.76
N ILE A 220 -11.81 -10.48 -10.15
CA ILE A 220 -10.44 -10.20 -10.61
C ILE A 220 -10.44 -10.24 -12.13
N THR A 221 -10.87 -9.14 -12.74
CA THR A 221 -10.62 -8.86 -14.15
C THR A 221 -9.60 -7.72 -14.24
N ARG A 222 -8.93 -7.61 -15.39
CA ARG A 222 -7.94 -6.56 -15.73
C ARG A 222 -8.46 -5.13 -15.52
N ASP A 223 -9.78 -4.98 -15.44
CA ASP A 223 -10.49 -3.71 -15.26
C ASP A 223 -10.88 -3.43 -13.79
N SER A 224 -10.54 -4.31 -12.85
CA SER A 224 -10.88 -4.08 -11.44
C SER A 224 -9.86 -3.13 -10.83
N PRO A 225 -10.32 -2.14 -10.03
CA PRO A 225 -9.40 -1.25 -9.34
C PRO A 225 -8.46 -2.10 -8.50
N ASN A 226 -7.17 -2.05 -8.83
CA ASN A 226 -6.05 -2.64 -8.09
C ASN A 226 -5.93 -4.17 -8.12
N VAL A 227 -6.42 -4.88 -9.14
CA VAL A 227 -6.15 -6.32 -9.27
C VAL A 227 -5.57 -6.69 -10.64
N GLY A 228 -4.28 -7.03 -10.66
CA GLY A 228 -3.67 -7.66 -11.83
C GLY A 228 -2.18 -7.41 -11.96
N HIS A 229 -1.71 -6.17 -11.78
CA HIS A 229 -0.29 -5.83 -11.85
C HIS A 229 0.03 -4.63 -10.95
N PRO A 230 1.16 -4.64 -10.23
CA PRO A 230 1.61 -3.48 -9.47
C PRO A 230 1.84 -2.30 -10.40
N ARG A 231 1.46 -1.09 -9.98
CA ARG A 231 1.74 0.15 -10.72
C ARG A 231 2.99 0.83 -10.22
N CYS A 232 3.23 0.75 -8.91
CA CYS A 232 4.45 1.20 -8.25
C CYS A 232 5.31 0.00 -7.90
N TRP A 233 6.62 0.17 -7.98
CA TRP A 233 7.60 -0.84 -7.62
C TRP A 233 8.49 -0.32 -6.50
N ALA A 234 8.89 -1.21 -5.61
CA ALA A 234 9.90 -0.91 -4.60
C ALA A 234 11.29 -0.86 -5.24
N SER A 235 12.10 0.11 -4.83
CA SER A 235 13.51 0.14 -5.22
C SER A 235 14.29 -0.89 -4.39
N LEU A 236 15.44 -1.35 -4.91
CA LEU A 236 16.32 -2.25 -4.14
C LEU A 236 16.88 -1.55 -2.90
N ALA A 237 17.04 -0.22 -2.92
CA ALA A 237 17.47 0.57 -1.77
C ALA A 237 16.42 0.54 -0.65
N ASP A 238 15.15 0.81 -0.98
CA ASP A 238 14.05 0.82 -0.01
C ASP A 238 13.83 -0.58 0.59
N VAL A 239 13.93 -1.62 -0.24
CA VAL A 239 13.83 -3.00 0.23
C VAL A 239 14.98 -3.37 1.16
N THR A 240 16.20 -2.92 0.85
CA THR A 240 17.36 -3.13 1.72
C THR A 240 17.16 -2.42 3.07
N ALA A 241 16.69 -1.17 3.05
CA ALA A 241 16.36 -0.43 4.26
C ALA A 241 15.30 -1.15 5.12
N PHE A 242 14.26 -1.72 4.50
CA PHE A 242 13.27 -2.54 5.22
C PHE A 242 13.88 -3.82 5.84
N ILE A 243 14.78 -4.49 5.11
CA ILE A 243 15.44 -5.71 5.59
C ILE A 243 16.36 -5.42 6.77
N ASP A 244 17.10 -4.32 6.72
CA ASP A 244 17.99 -3.89 7.80
C ASP A 244 17.21 -3.45 9.05
N GLY A 245 15.98 -2.98 8.86
CA GLY A 245 15.02 -2.71 9.93
C GLY A 245 15.22 -1.37 10.65
N PRO A 246 14.30 -1.03 11.58
CA PRO A 246 14.18 0.30 12.16
C PRO A 246 15.43 0.76 12.91
N GLU A 247 16.15 -0.16 13.54
CA GLU A 247 17.37 0.14 14.31
C GLU A 247 18.55 0.57 13.43
N VAL A 248 18.61 0.08 12.19
CA VAL A 248 19.76 0.29 11.29
C VAL A 248 19.45 1.35 10.23
N SER A 249 18.28 1.24 9.58
CA SER A 249 17.90 2.13 8.47
C SER A 249 17.02 3.31 8.89
N GLY A 250 16.52 3.31 10.13
CA GLY A 250 15.59 4.33 10.62
C GLY A 250 14.18 4.22 10.04
N ILE A 251 13.84 3.10 9.37
CA ILE A 251 12.54 2.92 8.74
C ILE A 251 11.41 2.88 9.79
N ASP A 252 10.41 3.74 9.62
CA ASP A 252 9.23 3.76 10.48
C ASP A 252 8.14 2.82 9.93
N GLU A 253 8.07 1.61 10.48
CA GLU A 253 7.11 0.59 10.09
C GLU A 253 5.66 1.01 10.39
N GLN A 254 5.42 1.79 11.45
CA GLN A 254 4.07 2.28 11.78
C GLN A 254 3.60 3.30 10.75
N ARG A 255 4.49 4.22 10.37
CA ARG A 255 4.23 5.17 9.28
C ARG A 255 4.02 4.44 7.95
N LEU A 256 4.83 3.43 7.63
CA LEU A 256 4.65 2.62 6.42
C LEU A 256 3.26 1.96 6.39
N GLU A 257 2.81 1.34 7.48
CA GLU A 257 1.46 0.74 7.56
C GLU A 257 0.34 1.77 7.41
N ALA A 258 0.47 2.93 8.06
CA ALA A 258 -0.48 4.02 7.97
C ALA A 258 -0.59 4.56 6.53
N LEU A 259 0.56 4.78 5.88
CA LEU A 259 0.64 5.21 4.49
C LEU A 259 0.04 4.16 3.54
N MET A 260 0.38 2.89 3.73
CA MET A 260 -0.16 1.79 2.93
C MET A 260 -1.68 1.71 3.05
N SER A 261 -2.21 1.87 4.27
CA SER A 261 -3.65 1.90 4.56
C SER A 261 -4.36 3.06 3.83
N GLY A 262 -3.78 4.25 3.81
CA GLY A 262 -4.33 5.40 3.10
C GLY A 262 -4.22 5.30 1.58
N LEU A 263 -3.03 4.96 1.08
CA LEU A 263 -2.75 4.81 -0.35
C LEU A 263 -3.53 3.66 -1.00
N SER A 264 -3.93 2.63 -0.24
CA SER A 264 -4.74 1.53 -0.76
C SER A 264 -6.17 1.95 -1.14
N LEU A 265 -6.61 3.15 -0.72
CA LEU A 265 -7.90 3.75 -1.10
C LEU A 265 -7.91 4.28 -2.53
N ILE A 266 -6.75 4.55 -3.13
CA ILE A 266 -6.62 5.12 -4.48
C ILE A 266 -6.97 4.06 -5.54
N ASP A 267 -7.63 4.51 -6.60
CA ASP A 267 -7.81 3.76 -7.85
C ASP A 267 -6.51 3.76 -8.66
N TRP A 268 -5.65 2.78 -8.43
CA TRP A 268 -4.40 2.61 -9.14
C TRP A 268 -4.60 2.17 -10.60
N ALA A 269 -5.81 1.76 -11.02
CA ALA A 269 -6.03 1.38 -12.42
C ALA A 269 -5.72 2.54 -13.39
N ARG A 270 -5.92 3.78 -12.93
CA ARG A 270 -5.74 5.02 -13.71
C ARG A 270 -4.49 5.82 -13.33
N VAL A 271 -3.67 5.30 -12.41
CA VAL A 271 -2.41 5.93 -11.98
C VAL A 271 -1.28 5.41 -12.84
N ASN A 272 -0.51 6.35 -13.43
CA ASN A 272 0.70 6.06 -14.19
C ASN A 272 1.88 6.68 -13.44
N PRO A 273 2.38 6.00 -12.40
CA PRO A 273 3.50 6.53 -11.63
C PRO A 273 4.76 6.53 -12.50
N ARG A 274 5.66 7.47 -12.23
CA ARG A 274 7.01 7.38 -12.79
C ARG A 274 7.74 6.21 -12.13
N PRO A 275 8.48 5.39 -12.88
CA PRO A 275 9.30 4.34 -12.27
C PRO A 275 10.27 4.99 -11.28
N PRO A 276 10.56 4.33 -10.14
CA PRO A 276 11.53 4.86 -9.18
C PRO A 276 12.87 5.06 -9.87
N ARG A 277 13.57 6.15 -9.53
CA ARG A 277 14.97 6.30 -9.96
C ARG A 277 15.76 5.12 -9.42
N SER A 278 16.55 4.48 -10.28
CA SER A 278 17.38 3.35 -9.86
C SER A 278 18.50 3.86 -8.98
N GLU A 279 18.29 3.85 -7.66
CA GLU A 279 19.37 4.04 -6.70
C GLU A 279 20.25 2.79 -6.69
N TYR A 280 21.57 3.00 -6.65
CA TYR A 280 22.52 1.91 -6.64
C TYR A 280 22.54 1.28 -5.26
N ALA A 281 21.89 0.13 -5.09
CA ALA A 281 21.88 -0.63 -3.85
C ALA A 281 22.33 -2.08 -4.10
N VAL A 282 23.03 -2.64 -3.12
CA VAL A 282 23.43 -4.05 -3.08
C VAL A 282 22.59 -4.73 -2.01
N PRO A 283 21.43 -5.29 -2.37
CA PRO A 283 20.59 -5.97 -1.38
C PRO A 283 21.27 -7.24 -0.86
N PRO A 284 20.90 -7.73 0.34
CA PRO A 284 21.45 -8.95 0.89
C PRO A 284 21.36 -10.13 -0.10
N ALA A 285 22.42 -10.92 -0.18
CA ALA A 285 22.49 -12.05 -1.12
C ALA A 285 21.34 -13.05 -0.89
N GLY A 286 20.95 -13.27 0.37
CA GLY A 286 19.81 -14.11 0.73
C GLY A 286 18.50 -13.61 0.14
N PHE A 287 18.23 -12.31 0.22
CA PHE A 287 17.07 -11.69 -0.42
C PHE A 287 17.13 -11.84 -1.94
N SER A 288 18.26 -11.50 -2.55
CA SER A 288 18.44 -11.56 -4.00
C SER A 288 18.15 -12.96 -4.56
N LEU A 289 18.66 -13.98 -3.88
CA LEU A 289 18.46 -15.38 -4.21
C LEU A 289 16.98 -15.79 -4.09
N LEU A 290 16.34 -15.48 -2.97
CA LEU A 290 14.93 -15.82 -2.75
C LEU A 290 14.00 -15.05 -3.70
N ALA A 291 14.29 -13.78 -3.98
CA ALA A 291 13.50 -12.94 -4.89
C ALA A 291 13.53 -13.50 -6.31
N LEU A 292 14.69 -13.93 -6.81
CA LEU A 292 14.79 -14.62 -8.10
C LEU A 292 14.04 -15.97 -8.07
N ALA A 293 14.25 -16.80 -7.06
CA ALA A 293 13.57 -18.10 -6.98
C ALA A 293 12.04 -17.99 -6.77
N HIS A 294 11.57 -16.88 -6.20
CA HIS A 294 10.15 -16.59 -5.99
C HIS A 294 9.48 -15.92 -7.21
N GLY A 295 10.23 -15.09 -7.95
CA GLY A 295 9.71 -14.19 -8.98
C GLY A 295 10.21 -14.44 -10.41
N LEU A 296 11.00 -15.49 -10.66
CA LEU A 296 11.44 -15.79 -12.02
C LEU A 296 10.29 -16.33 -12.87
N GLU A 297 10.01 -15.60 -13.95
CA GLU A 297 9.54 -16.23 -15.19
C GLU A 297 10.61 -17.21 -15.70
N ASP A 298 10.14 -18.33 -16.22
CA ASP A 298 10.93 -19.43 -16.75
C ASP A 298 11.87 -18.90 -17.85
N PRO A 299 13.20 -18.98 -17.66
CA PRO A 299 14.15 -18.51 -18.67
C PRO A 299 14.06 -19.30 -19.99
N ALA A 300 13.47 -20.50 -20.00
CA ALA A 300 13.23 -21.27 -21.22
C ALA A 300 11.89 -20.93 -21.90
N ARG A 301 10.99 -20.19 -21.21
CA ARG A 301 9.64 -19.84 -21.69
C ARG A 301 9.23 -18.47 -21.18
N ALA A 302 9.56 -17.43 -21.95
CA ALA A 302 9.07 -16.08 -21.72
C ALA A 302 7.56 -16.07 -21.42
N GLY A 303 7.16 -15.41 -20.33
CA GLY A 303 5.75 -15.33 -19.90
C GLY A 303 5.21 -16.50 -19.08
N HIS A 304 6.04 -17.47 -18.67
CA HIS A 304 5.61 -18.55 -17.76
C HIS A 304 6.26 -18.39 -16.38
N LEU A 305 5.48 -18.12 -15.33
CA LEU A 305 6.02 -18.12 -13.95
C LEU A 305 6.50 -19.52 -13.57
N LEU A 306 7.73 -19.64 -13.04
CA LEU A 306 8.21 -20.90 -12.50
C LEU A 306 7.25 -21.39 -11.39
N PRO A 307 6.89 -22.69 -11.35
CA PRO A 307 6.17 -23.27 -10.24
C PRO A 307 6.78 -22.89 -8.88
N ALA A 308 5.94 -22.44 -7.95
CA ALA A 308 6.34 -22.04 -6.60
C ALA A 308 7.15 -23.15 -5.93
N THR A 309 8.34 -22.81 -5.43
CA THR A 309 9.21 -23.75 -4.73
C THR A 309 8.59 -24.07 -3.38
N SER A 310 7.92 -25.23 -3.29
CA SER A 310 7.22 -25.67 -2.09
C SER A 310 8.12 -25.60 -0.86
N GLY A 311 7.62 -24.96 0.20
CA GLY A 311 8.31 -24.87 1.48
C GLY A 311 9.43 -23.83 1.57
N MET A 312 9.87 -23.20 0.47
CA MET A 312 10.91 -22.15 0.51
C MET A 312 10.47 -20.97 1.38
N LEU A 313 9.29 -20.42 1.08
CA LEU A 313 8.72 -19.29 1.82
C LEU A 313 8.42 -19.69 3.27
N ALA A 314 7.89 -20.90 3.51
CA ALA A 314 7.60 -21.39 4.85
C ALA A 314 8.85 -21.47 5.73
N ASN A 315 9.97 -21.93 5.16
CA ASN A 315 11.27 -21.98 5.85
C ASN A 315 11.83 -20.58 6.13
N ALA A 316 11.80 -19.68 5.14
CA ALA A 316 12.27 -18.31 5.30
C ALA A 316 11.43 -17.56 6.36
N ALA A 317 10.11 -17.74 6.36
CA ALA A 317 9.19 -17.20 7.35
C ALA A 317 9.42 -17.77 8.77
N ALA A 318 9.96 -18.98 8.90
CA ALA A 318 10.37 -19.56 10.17
C ALA A 318 11.74 -19.02 10.66
N GLY A 319 12.43 -18.23 9.83
CA GLY A 319 13.78 -17.72 10.06
C GLY A 319 14.88 -18.73 9.75
N ARG A 320 14.58 -19.77 8.96
CA ARG A 320 15.54 -20.78 8.49
C ARG A 320 16.05 -20.43 7.08
N LEU A 321 16.85 -19.38 6.98
CA LEU A 321 17.37 -18.91 5.69
C LEU A 321 18.30 -19.94 5.04
N ASP A 322 19.01 -20.73 5.84
CA ASP A 322 19.89 -21.81 5.38
C ASP A 322 19.14 -22.89 4.58
N VAL A 323 17.94 -23.27 5.05
CA VAL A 323 17.08 -24.23 4.36
C VAL A 323 16.41 -23.59 3.16
N ALA A 324 15.89 -22.37 3.32
CA ALA A 324 15.21 -21.67 2.24
C ALA A 324 16.14 -21.36 1.06
N SER A 325 17.36 -20.92 1.34
CA SER A 325 18.38 -20.64 0.32
C SER A 325 18.80 -21.91 -0.43
N ARG A 326 18.95 -23.05 0.25
CA ARG A 326 19.24 -24.33 -0.42
C ARG A 326 18.15 -24.72 -1.42
N LEU A 327 16.88 -24.59 -1.04
CA LEU A 327 15.74 -24.84 -1.93
C LEU A 327 15.74 -23.88 -3.13
N ALA A 328 16.03 -22.60 -2.89
CA ALA A 328 16.15 -21.60 -3.95
C ALA A 328 17.31 -21.92 -4.92
N ILE A 329 18.48 -22.27 -4.39
CA ILE A 329 19.66 -22.65 -5.19
C ILE A 329 19.36 -23.89 -6.03
N GLN A 330 18.75 -24.92 -5.45
CA GLN A 330 18.36 -26.12 -6.18
C GLN A 330 17.40 -25.78 -7.33
N ARG A 331 16.45 -24.88 -7.10
CA ARG A 331 15.50 -24.41 -8.12
C ARG A 331 16.19 -23.65 -9.24
N LEU A 332 17.09 -22.73 -8.90
CA LEU A 332 17.83 -21.93 -9.88
C LEU A 332 18.78 -22.81 -10.71
N ARG A 333 19.48 -23.77 -10.09
CA ARG A 333 20.29 -24.78 -10.80
C ARG A 333 19.45 -25.60 -11.79
N ALA A 334 18.27 -26.05 -11.38
CA ALA A 334 17.34 -26.76 -12.26
C ALA A 334 16.82 -25.89 -13.43
N SER A 335 16.93 -24.56 -13.30
CA SER A 335 16.54 -23.58 -14.33
C SER A 335 17.74 -23.02 -15.10
N GLY A 336 18.92 -23.67 -15.04
CA GLY A 336 20.13 -23.26 -15.77
C GLY A 336 20.90 -22.09 -15.16
N LEU A 337 20.60 -21.69 -13.92
CA LEU A 337 21.28 -20.59 -13.21
C LEU A 337 22.13 -21.14 -12.04
N PRO A 338 23.40 -21.53 -12.29
CA PRO A 338 24.24 -22.12 -11.26
C PRO A 338 24.72 -21.07 -10.26
N PHE A 339 24.40 -21.28 -8.97
CA PHE A 339 24.85 -20.43 -7.87
C PHE A 339 26.09 -21.04 -7.20
N ALA A 340 27.09 -20.19 -6.91
CA ALA A 340 28.41 -20.61 -6.43
C ALA A 340 28.40 -21.19 -5.00
N LEU A 341 27.45 -20.79 -4.17
CA LEU A 341 27.29 -21.29 -2.80
C LEU A 341 26.17 -22.33 -2.73
N ASP A 342 26.23 -23.22 -1.73
CA ASP A 342 25.19 -24.24 -1.51
C ASP A 342 24.11 -23.80 -0.50
N ARG A 343 24.42 -22.82 0.34
CA ARG A 343 23.48 -22.20 1.29
C ARG A 343 23.94 -20.82 1.71
N LEU A 344 22.98 -20.00 2.13
CA LEU A 344 23.17 -18.71 2.76
C LEU A 344 22.48 -18.72 4.13
N GLY A 345 23.12 -18.16 5.15
CA GLY A 345 22.58 -18.03 6.49
C GLY A 345 22.51 -16.56 6.90
N ASP A 346 21.61 -16.27 7.84
CA ASP A 346 21.50 -14.99 8.53
C ASP A 346 20.85 -15.24 9.88
N ASP A 347 20.79 -14.23 10.75
CA ASP A 347 20.06 -14.36 12.01
C ASP A 347 18.55 -14.56 11.79
N ARG A 348 17.86 -15.12 12.80
CA ARG A 348 16.45 -15.49 12.68
C ARG A 348 15.53 -14.30 12.38
N ALA A 349 15.82 -13.13 12.95
CA ALA A 349 14.98 -11.94 12.78
C ALA A 349 15.18 -11.34 11.39
N ARG A 350 16.43 -11.21 10.94
CA ARG A 350 16.76 -10.73 9.59
C ARG A 350 16.30 -11.68 8.51
N ALA A 351 16.40 -13.00 8.71
CA ALA A 351 15.85 -14.01 7.80
C ALA A 351 14.32 -13.85 7.60
N ARG A 352 13.58 -13.51 8.67
CA ARG A 352 12.14 -13.23 8.57
C ARG A 352 11.86 -11.93 7.81
N ARG A 353 12.68 -10.88 8.01
CA ARG A 353 12.58 -9.63 7.24
C ARG A 353 12.89 -9.84 5.75
N ILE A 354 13.93 -10.62 5.43
CA ILE A 354 14.24 -11.04 4.06
C ILE A 354 13.04 -11.74 3.42
N ALA A 355 12.38 -12.65 4.15
CA ALA A 355 11.20 -13.33 3.65
C ALA A 355 10.01 -12.38 3.46
N ALA A 356 9.75 -11.48 4.42
CA ALA A 356 8.68 -10.50 4.33
C ALA A 356 8.89 -9.50 3.18
N ALA A 357 10.14 -9.15 2.88
CA ALA A 357 10.51 -8.25 1.81
C ALA A 357 10.08 -8.74 0.42
N LEU A 358 9.86 -10.06 0.25
CA LEU A 358 9.32 -10.62 -1.00
C LEU A 358 7.89 -10.16 -1.31
N ALA A 359 7.19 -9.58 -0.33
CA ALA A 359 5.86 -9.01 -0.54
C ALA A 359 5.87 -7.75 -1.39
N PHE A 360 7.00 -7.02 -1.39
CA PHE A 360 7.16 -5.79 -2.17
C PHE A 360 7.35 -6.12 -3.66
N PRO A 361 6.51 -5.58 -4.55
CA PRO A 361 6.69 -5.77 -5.97
C PRO A 361 7.97 -5.11 -6.46
N LEU A 362 8.81 -5.87 -7.16
CA LEU A 362 10.01 -5.38 -7.83
C LEU A 362 9.74 -5.14 -9.31
N ALA A 363 10.37 -4.10 -9.87
CA ALA A 363 10.34 -3.85 -11.30
C ALA A 363 11.14 -4.94 -12.05
N PRO A 364 10.76 -5.30 -13.30
CA PRO A 364 11.52 -6.26 -14.11
C PRO A 364 13.02 -5.91 -14.22
N GLU A 365 13.34 -4.62 -14.31
CA GLU A 365 14.72 -4.12 -14.37
C GLU A 365 15.50 -4.42 -13.09
N SER A 366 14.83 -4.29 -11.93
CA SER A 366 15.42 -4.64 -10.63
C SER A 366 15.72 -6.14 -10.55
N LEU A 367 14.81 -7.00 -11.03
CA LEU A 367 15.05 -8.44 -11.11
C LEU A 367 16.21 -8.79 -12.05
N GLY A 368 16.25 -8.16 -13.23
CA GLY A 368 17.36 -8.31 -14.17
C GLY A 368 18.70 -7.86 -13.58
N ARG A 369 18.70 -6.82 -12.75
CA ARG A 369 19.89 -6.39 -12.00
C ARG A 369 20.32 -7.40 -10.94
N LEU A 370 19.39 -7.96 -10.16
CA LEU A 370 19.69 -9.03 -9.21
C LEU A 370 20.30 -10.25 -9.92
N LYS A 371 19.74 -10.62 -11.08
CA LYS A 371 20.27 -11.70 -11.93
C LYS A 371 21.70 -11.42 -12.36
N ARG A 372 22.01 -10.21 -12.85
CA ARG A 372 23.37 -9.80 -13.24
C ARG A 372 24.36 -9.82 -12.07
N MET A 373 23.92 -9.39 -10.88
CA MET A 373 24.75 -9.38 -9.69
C MET A 373 25.10 -10.78 -9.19
N LEU A 374 24.15 -11.73 -9.22
CA LEU A 374 24.37 -13.10 -8.75
C LEU A 374 24.96 -14.02 -9.84
N PHE A 375 24.70 -13.74 -11.12
CA PHE A 375 25.11 -14.56 -12.26
C PHE A 375 25.79 -13.73 -13.36
N PRO A 376 26.96 -13.13 -13.08
CA PRO A 376 27.64 -12.25 -14.04
C PRO A 376 28.03 -12.97 -15.34
N ARG A 377 28.42 -14.25 -15.28
CA ARG A 377 28.85 -15.03 -16.46
C ARG A 377 27.72 -15.42 -17.40
N VAL A 378 26.51 -15.67 -16.88
CA VAL A 378 25.34 -16.04 -17.69
C VAL A 378 24.76 -14.82 -18.41
N SER A 379 24.87 -13.65 -17.79
CA SER A 379 24.31 -12.41 -18.33
C SER A 379 25.08 -11.89 -19.55
N GLN A 380 26.38 -12.20 -19.66
CA GLN A 380 27.19 -11.79 -20.82
C GLN A 380 26.78 -12.50 -22.11
N ASN A 381 26.38 -13.79 -22.05
CA ASN A 381 25.99 -14.53 -23.26
C ASN A 381 24.64 -14.08 -23.85
N THR A 382 23.73 -13.53 -23.04
CA THR A 382 22.39 -13.13 -23.51
C THR A 382 22.42 -11.82 -24.31
N ASP A 383 23.38 -10.94 -24.04
CA ASP A 383 23.55 -9.68 -24.77
C ASP A 383 24.16 -9.91 -26.17
N TYR A 384 25.03 -10.91 -26.34
CA TYR A 384 25.59 -11.28 -27.66
C TYR A 384 24.56 -11.92 -28.60
N GLU A 385 23.64 -12.75 -28.08
CA GLU A 385 22.60 -13.39 -28.91
C GLU A 385 21.52 -12.42 -29.42
N GLN A 386 21.35 -11.24 -28.79
CA GLN A 386 20.41 -10.22 -29.27
C GLN A 386 21.00 -9.32 -30.37
N GLU A 387 22.33 -9.17 -30.44
CA GLU A 387 23.00 -8.42 -31.52
C GLU A 387 23.03 -9.20 -32.85
N ASP A 388 23.07 -10.54 -32.80
CA ASP A 388 23.12 -11.39 -34.00
C ASP A 388 21.76 -11.62 -34.69
N VAL A 389 20.65 -11.13 -34.13
CA VAL A 389 19.30 -11.26 -34.73
C VAL A 389 18.86 -9.99 -35.49
N GLN A 390 19.72 -8.96 -35.54
CA GLN A 390 19.52 -7.74 -36.34
C GLN A 390 20.49 -7.61 -37.53
N GLN A 391 20.92 -8.72 -38.13
CA GLN A 391 21.60 -8.71 -39.44
C GLN A 391 20.80 -9.41 -40.52
#